data_AF-A0A9Q0HBI8-F1
#
_entry.id   AF-A0A9Q0HBI8-F1
#
_cell.length_a   1.000
_cell.length_b   1.000
_cell.length_c   1.000
_cell.angle_alpha   90.00
_cell.angle_beta   90.00
_cell.angle_gamma   90.00
#
_symmetry.space_group_name_H-M   'P 1'
#
loop_
_entity.id
_entity.type
_entity.pdbx_description
1 polymer ?
#
loop_
_entity_poly.entity_id
_entity_poly.type
_entity_poly.pdbx_seq_one_letter_code
_entity_poly.pdbx_strand_id
1 'polypeptide(L)'
;MESKASPLQNPKTDAAKARDFLNHLEAYLAKRDGVDKLLKICRYASKIILVSSVIPESLPLNRRLKSFESSVGVSRKAFRLGKFVQDLNALRNASFNSNQELFLSVIAYGGEGLYYFIEQFVWLAKAGLIDSRHSSSLQKISAWAEFTGYFGSIALKIRDLKKIEQEEARLKSRIEIATMRGEEYKKDALEMQKLELKRLMKKLSIVQDFADGLMAFADIRDGKGLISSPLLLASAGLLSALISTHKNWLSC
;
A
#
# COMPACT_ATOMS: atom_id res chain seq x y z
N MET A 1 48.24 50.87 -10.12
CA MET A 1 47.83 49.77 -9.22
C MET A 1 46.33 49.83 -9.08
N GLU A 2 45.60 49.25 -10.03
CA GLU A 2 44.15 49.18 -10.02
C GLU A 2 43.71 47.95 -9.22
N SER A 3 43.01 48.20 -8.11
CA SER A 3 42.42 47.15 -7.28
C SER A 3 41.11 46.68 -7.92
N LYS A 4 41.12 45.48 -8.52
CA LYS A 4 39.92 44.79 -9.01
C LYS A 4 38.99 44.45 -7.84
N ALA A 5 37.80 45.02 -7.84
CA ALA A 5 36.70 44.59 -6.98
C ALA A 5 36.21 43.20 -7.41
N SER A 6 36.23 42.23 -6.49
CA SER A 6 35.58 40.94 -6.66
C SER A 6 34.05 41.08 -6.61
N PRO A 7 33.28 40.48 -7.52
CA PRO A 7 31.82 40.51 -7.41
C PRO A 7 31.36 39.58 -6.28
N LEU A 8 30.56 40.12 -5.37
CA LEU A 8 29.78 39.38 -4.38
C LEU A 8 28.97 38.27 -5.09
N GLN A 9 29.30 37.02 -4.79
CA GLN A 9 28.48 35.88 -5.16
C GLN A 9 27.13 35.99 -4.44
N ASN A 10 26.07 36.19 -5.23
CA ASN A 10 24.68 36.11 -4.79
C ASN A 10 24.39 34.68 -4.28
N PRO A 11 23.96 34.47 -3.02
CA PRO A 11 23.63 33.15 -2.49
C PRO A 11 22.22 32.70 -2.90
N LYS A 12 21.82 32.96 -4.15
CA LYS A 12 20.44 32.73 -4.63
C LYS A 12 20.31 31.59 -5.65
N THR A 13 21.34 30.76 -5.80
CA THR A 13 21.35 29.74 -6.88
C THR A 13 21.55 28.29 -6.41
N ASP A 14 21.44 28.01 -5.11
CA ASP A 14 21.49 26.62 -4.59
C ASP A 14 20.13 26.11 -4.06
N ALA A 15 19.12 26.99 -3.92
CA ALA A 15 17.82 26.62 -3.38
C ALA A 15 16.88 25.91 -4.38
N ALA A 16 17.23 25.85 -5.67
CA ALA A 16 16.34 25.38 -6.73
C ALA A 16 16.47 23.88 -7.09
N LYS A 17 17.31 23.10 -6.38
CA LYS A 17 17.55 21.68 -6.71
C LYS A 17 17.62 20.71 -5.52
N ALA A 18 17.35 21.14 -4.30
CA ALA A 18 17.17 20.22 -3.19
C ALA A 18 15.78 19.59 -3.32
N ARG A 19 15.66 18.42 -3.97
CA ARG A 19 14.48 17.57 -3.78
C ARG A 19 14.26 17.45 -2.28
N ASP A 20 13.05 17.77 -1.82
CA ASP A 20 12.62 17.52 -0.45
C ASP A 20 13.07 16.10 -0.05
N PHE A 21 13.90 16.02 0.99
CA PHE A 21 14.57 14.78 1.38
C PHE A 21 13.55 13.65 1.54
N LEU A 22 12.37 13.94 2.11
CA LEU A 22 11.35 12.93 2.32
C LEU A 22 10.76 12.42 1.00
N ASN A 23 10.54 13.29 0.01
CA ASN A 23 10.06 12.88 -1.31
C ASN A 23 11.13 12.06 -2.05
N HIS A 24 12.42 12.40 -1.88
CA HIS A 24 13.50 11.61 -2.45
C HIS A 24 13.63 10.23 -1.79
N LEU A 25 13.53 10.20 -0.47
CA LEU A 25 13.57 8.97 0.32
C LEU A 25 12.39 8.06 -0.03
N GLU A 26 11.17 8.59 -0.12
CA GLU A 26 10.00 7.85 -0.60
C GLU A 26 10.25 7.21 -1.98
N ALA A 27 10.72 8.00 -2.95
CA ALA A 27 11.00 7.51 -4.30
C ALA A 27 12.09 6.43 -4.31
N TYR A 28 13.10 6.55 -3.44
CA TYR A 28 14.14 5.53 -3.27
C TYR A 28 13.55 4.23 -2.69
N LEU A 29 12.75 4.34 -1.63
CA LEU A 29 12.15 3.21 -0.94
C LEU A 29 11.07 2.50 -1.77
N ALA A 30 10.41 3.19 -2.70
CA ALA A 30 9.42 2.59 -3.61
C ALA A 30 10.03 1.56 -4.58
N LYS A 31 11.33 1.65 -4.89
CA LYS A 31 12.00 0.73 -5.85
C LYS A 31 11.96 -0.75 -5.46
N ARG A 32 11.79 -1.04 -4.17
CA ARG A 32 11.73 -2.41 -3.62
C ARG A 32 10.30 -2.91 -3.38
N ASP A 33 9.27 -2.08 -3.62
CA ASP A 33 7.88 -2.50 -3.39
C ASP A 33 7.51 -3.70 -4.26
N GLY A 34 7.96 -3.74 -5.52
CA GLY A 34 7.73 -4.89 -6.41
C GLY A 34 8.29 -6.21 -5.83
N VAL A 35 9.46 -6.16 -5.20
CA VAL A 35 10.08 -7.33 -4.56
C VAL A 35 9.26 -7.79 -3.35
N ASP A 36 8.78 -6.88 -2.50
CA ASP A 36 7.87 -7.24 -1.40
C ASP A 36 6.59 -7.92 -1.90
N LYS A 37 5.99 -7.43 -3.00
CA LYS A 37 4.77 -8.04 -3.55
C LYS A 37 5.01 -9.45 -4.09
N LEU A 38 6.13 -9.68 -4.77
CA LEU A 38 6.53 -11.03 -5.20
C LEU A 38 6.71 -11.97 -4.01
N LEU A 39 7.39 -11.51 -2.95
CA LEU A 39 7.55 -12.29 -1.72
C LEU A 39 6.20 -12.54 -1.03
N LYS A 40 5.25 -11.60 -1.08
CA LYS A 40 3.88 -11.79 -0.57
C LYS A 40 3.18 -12.94 -1.30
N ILE A 41 3.29 -12.99 -2.64
CA ILE A 41 2.75 -14.08 -3.46
C ILE A 41 3.39 -15.41 -3.05
N CYS A 42 4.73 -15.49 -3.01
CA CYS A 42 5.45 -16.70 -2.64
C CYS A 42 5.05 -17.21 -1.25
N ARG A 43 4.91 -16.31 -0.26
CA ARG A 43 4.48 -16.66 1.10
C ARG A 43 3.08 -17.26 1.11
N TYR A 44 2.11 -16.59 0.49
CA TYR A 44 0.72 -17.04 0.57
C TYR A 44 0.42 -18.23 -0.34
N ALA A 45 1.07 -18.37 -1.49
CA ALA A 45 1.04 -19.60 -2.26
C ALA A 45 1.57 -20.79 -1.43
N SER A 46 2.72 -20.61 -0.77
CA SER A 46 3.28 -21.63 0.13
C SER A 46 2.35 -21.96 1.29
N LYS A 47 1.72 -20.94 1.88
CA LYS A 47 0.74 -21.11 2.97
C LYS A 47 -0.48 -21.91 2.53
N ILE A 48 -1.00 -21.66 1.32
CA ILE A 48 -2.13 -22.43 0.75
C ILE A 48 -1.74 -23.90 0.62
N ILE A 49 -0.57 -24.19 0.05
CA ILE A 49 -0.07 -25.57 -0.10
C ILE A 49 0.07 -26.27 1.27
N LEU A 50 0.57 -25.55 2.28
CA LEU A 50 0.71 -26.07 3.63
C LEU A 50 -0.63 -26.36 4.31
N VAL A 51 -1.63 -25.51 4.11
CA VAL A 51 -2.95 -25.66 4.72
C VAL A 51 -3.82 -26.67 3.98
N SER A 52 -3.66 -26.81 2.66
CA SER A 52 -4.42 -27.77 1.85
C SER A 52 -4.06 -29.23 2.11
N SER A 53 -3.03 -29.49 2.94
CA SER A 53 -2.57 -30.83 3.30
C SER A 53 -2.20 -31.74 2.11
N VAL A 54 -1.99 -31.14 0.93
CA VAL A 54 -1.57 -31.84 -0.30
C VAL A 54 -0.20 -32.50 -0.11
N ILE A 55 0.65 -31.91 0.75
CA ILE A 55 1.95 -32.47 1.13
C ILE A 55 1.84 -33.04 2.54
N PRO A 56 1.94 -34.37 2.72
CA PRO A 56 1.93 -35.01 4.03
C PRO A 56 2.95 -34.39 5.00
N GLU A 57 2.56 -34.22 6.26
CA GLU A 57 3.45 -33.63 7.28
C GLU A 57 4.70 -34.46 7.57
N SER A 58 4.65 -35.77 7.29
CA SER A 58 5.78 -36.69 7.43
C SER A 58 6.90 -36.46 6.42
N LEU A 59 6.62 -35.78 5.29
CA LEU A 59 7.64 -35.52 4.29
C LEU A 59 8.56 -34.37 4.72
N PRO A 60 9.90 -34.51 4.58
CA PRO A 60 10.85 -33.43 4.84
C PRO A 60 10.54 -32.14 4.07
N LEU A 61 9.88 -32.27 2.91
CA LEU A 61 9.43 -31.15 2.09
C LEU A 61 8.45 -30.24 2.83
N ASN A 62 7.54 -30.78 3.65
CA ASN A 62 6.59 -29.98 4.43
C ASN A 62 7.34 -29.05 5.41
N ARG A 63 8.33 -29.60 6.14
CA ARG A 63 9.19 -28.82 7.05
C ARG A 63 10.00 -27.76 6.30
N ARG A 64 10.57 -28.09 5.13
CA ARG A 64 11.30 -27.13 4.29
C ARG A 64 10.39 -26.01 3.80
N LEU A 65 9.15 -26.33 3.41
CA LEU A 65 8.16 -25.36 2.96
C LEU A 65 7.67 -24.45 4.09
N LYS A 66 7.46 -24.98 5.31
CA LYS A 66 7.18 -24.18 6.52
C LYS A 66 8.33 -23.20 6.80
N SER A 67 9.57 -23.66 6.70
CA SER A 67 10.76 -22.81 6.89
C SER A 67 10.88 -21.72 5.81
N PHE A 68 10.61 -22.08 4.55
CA PHE A 68 10.57 -21.14 3.42
C PHE A 68 9.50 -20.06 3.64
N GLU A 69 8.25 -20.44 3.98
CA GLU A 69 7.15 -19.51 4.23
C GLU A 69 7.46 -18.52 5.36
N SER A 70 8.08 -19.00 6.44
CA SER A 70 8.54 -18.17 7.56
C SER A 70 9.66 -17.21 7.14
N SER A 71 10.68 -17.72 6.44
CA SER A 71 11.83 -16.94 5.98
C SER A 71 11.41 -15.83 5.02
N VAL A 72 10.53 -16.14 4.05
CA VAL A 72 9.93 -15.15 3.15
C VAL A 72 9.16 -14.10 3.95
N GLY A 73 8.45 -14.50 5.01
CA GLY A 73 7.76 -13.57 5.92
C GLY A 73 8.69 -12.55 6.59
N VAL A 74 9.87 -12.98 7.03
CA VAL A 74 10.88 -12.09 7.62
C VAL A 74 11.48 -11.17 6.55
N SER A 75 11.83 -11.71 5.37
CA SER A 75 12.35 -10.91 4.25
C SER A 75 11.40 -9.80 3.82
N ARG A 76 10.09 -10.07 3.77
CA ARG A 76 9.07 -9.04 3.48
C ARG A 76 9.10 -7.88 4.45
N LYS A 77 9.28 -8.13 5.75
CA LYS A 77 9.37 -7.05 6.74
C LYS A 77 10.62 -6.21 6.50
N ALA A 78 11.75 -6.82 6.14
CA ALA A 78 12.97 -6.10 5.77
C ALA A 78 12.76 -5.18 4.56
N PHE A 79 12.08 -5.67 3.52
CA PHE A 79 11.76 -4.85 2.34
C PHE A 79 10.76 -3.72 2.60
N ARG A 80 10.10 -3.70 3.76
CA ARG A 80 9.18 -2.64 4.19
C ARG A 80 9.81 -1.63 5.15
N LEU A 81 11.09 -1.76 5.49
CA LEU A 81 11.81 -0.84 6.38
C LEU A 81 11.71 0.62 5.93
N GLY A 82 11.24 1.56 6.75
CA GLY A 82 11.09 2.96 6.32
C GLY A 82 9.86 3.24 5.46
N LYS A 83 8.99 2.25 5.21
CA LYS A 83 7.78 2.45 4.40
C LYS A 83 6.82 3.49 5.01
N PHE A 84 6.83 3.65 6.32
CA PHE A 84 6.08 4.69 7.03
C PHE A 84 6.35 6.13 6.52
N VAL A 85 7.50 6.37 5.85
CA VAL A 85 7.80 7.66 5.22
C VAL A 85 6.81 8.00 4.10
N GLN A 86 6.32 7.00 3.37
CA GLN A 86 5.29 7.18 2.33
C GLN A 86 4.00 7.72 2.96
N ASP A 87 3.58 7.15 4.09
CA ASP A 87 2.37 7.59 4.80
C ASP A 87 2.53 8.99 5.41
N LEU A 88 3.72 9.32 5.94
CA LEU A 88 4.02 10.67 6.42
C LEU A 88 3.96 11.70 5.29
N ASN A 89 4.51 11.38 4.11
CA ASN A 89 4.41 12.26 2.95
C ASN A 89 2.98 12.39 2.44
N ALA A 90 2.24 11.29 2.38
CA ALA A 90 0.83 11.30 1.99
C ALA A 90 -0.01 12.19 2.93
N LEU A 91 0.21 12.08 4.24
CA LEU A 91 -0.48 12.91 5.23
C LEU A 91 -0.07 14.39 5.12
N ARG A 92 1.21 14.69 4.87
CA ARG A 92 1.72 16.05 4.66
C ARG A 92 1.17 16.71 3.40
N ASN A 93 1.01 15.93 2.33
CA ASN A 93 0.56 16.42 1.03
C ASN A 93 -0.97 16.36 0.85
N ALA A 94 -1.70 15.81 1.83
CA ALA A 94 -3.15 15.72 1.76
C ALA A 94 -3.77 17.12 1.79
N SER A 95 -4.50 17.48 0.73
CA SER A 95 -5.28 18.72 0.68
C SER A 95 -6.59 18.53 1.45
N PHE A 96 -6.71 19.17 2.60
CA PHE A 96 -7.89 19.06 3.45
C PHE A 96 -8.98 20.04 3.01
N ASN A 97 -9.85 19.61 2.08
CA ASN A 97 -10.98 20.45 1.64
C ASN A 97 -12.14 20.44 2.66
N SER A 98 -12.13 19.49 3.60
CA SER A 98 -13.16 19.32 4.63
C SER A 98 -12.56 18.65 5.88
N ASN A 99 -13.09 18.99 7.06
CA ASN A 99 -12.74 18.35 8.33
C ASN A 99 -12.94 16.82 8.30
N GLN A 100 -13.93 16.34 7.54
CA GLN A 100 -14.15 14.91 7.37
C GLN A 100 -13.04 14.24 6.55
N GLU A 101 -12.56 14.91 5.50
CA GLU A 101 -11.45 14.40 4.67
C GLU A 101 -10.13 14.43 5.44
N LEU A 102 -9.93 15.43 6.30
CA LEU A 102 -8.82 15.47 7.25
C LEU A 102 -8.86 14.30 8.21
N PHE A 103 -9.99 14.08 8.88
CA PHE A 103 -10.14 12.99 9.83
C PHE A 103 -9.89 11.61 9.19
N LEU A 104 -10.48 11.36 8.02
CA LEU A 104 -10.27 10.10 7.30
C LEU A 104 -8.83 9.91 6.82
N SER A 105 -8.16 10.98 6.37
CA SER A 105 -6.75 10.94 5.95
C SER A 105 -5.81 10.69 7.12
N VAL A 106 -6.07 11.31 8.27
CA VAL A 106 -5.31 11.05 9.51
C VAL A 106 -5.49 9.59 9.95
N ILE A 107 -6.71 9.05 9.89
CA ILE A 107 -6.95 7.63 10.20
C ILE A 107 -6.21 6.73 9.22
N ALA A 108 -6.35 6.96 7.91
CA ALA A 108 -5.79 6.12 6.87
C ALA A 108 -4.25 6.10 6.93
N TYR A 109 -3.63 7.27 6.74
CA TYR A 109 -2.18 7.40 6.66
C TYR A 109 -1.52 7.32 8.04
N GLY A 110 -2.17 7.84 9.10
CA GLY A 110 -1.66 7.71 10.46
C GLY A 110 -1.67 6.27 10.96
N GLY A 111 -2.75 5.51 10.68
CA GLY A 111 -2.84 4.09 11.03
C GLY A 111 -1.83 3.23 10.28
N GLU A 112 -1.76 3.35 8.96
CA GLU A 112 -0.81 2.60 8.12
C GLU A 112 0.66 3.00 8.41
N GLY A 113 0.91 4.30 8.61
CA GLY A 113 2.23 4.81 9.00
C GLY A 113 2.68 4.29 10.37
N LEU A 114 1.81 4.32 11.38
CA LEU A 114 2.12 3.76 12.71
C LEU A 114 2.36 2.25 12.64
N TYR A 115 1.58 1.53 11.82
CA TYR A 115 1.79 0.12 11.56
C TYR A 115 3.19 -0.16 11.02
N TYR A 116 3.59 0.47 9.90
CA TYR A 116 4.92 0.25 9.32
C TYR A 116 6.03 0.73 10.23
N PHE A 117 5.80 1.78 11.02
CA PHE A 117 6.78 2.25 11.99
C PHE A 117 7.07 1.18 13.06
N ILE A 118 6.01 0.65 13.70
CA ILE A 118 6.13 -0.40 14.73
C ILE A 118 6.68 -1.70 14.12
N GLU A 119 6.30 -2.02 12.89
CA GLU A 119 6.73 -3.25 12.22
C GLU A 119 8.26 -3.36 12.11
N GLN A 120 8.98 -2.24 12.03
CA GLN A 120 10.45 -2.23 12.02
C GLN A 120 11.02 -2.87 13.29
N PHE A 121 10.46 -2.55 14.46
CA PHE A 121 10.89 -3.16 15.73
C PHE A 121 10.50 -4.64 15.79
N VAL A 122 9.32 -5.00 15.30
CA VAL A 122 8.92 -6.41 15.18
C VAL A 122 9.89 -7.19 14.29
N TRP A 123 10.34 -6.59 13.19
CA TRP A 123 11.36 -7.17 12.31
C TRP A 123 12.70 -7.32 13.02
N LEU A 124 13.20 -6.28 13.72
CA LEU A 124 14.44 -6.33 14.48
C LEU A 124 14.42 -7.44 15.54
N ALA A 125 13.28 -7.62 16.23
CA ALA A 125 13.11 -8.70 17.20
C ALA A 125 13.15 -10.08 16.52
N LYS A 126 12.50 -10.24 15.36
CA LYS A 126 12.53 -11.50 14.58
C LYS A 126 13.90 -11.78 13.96
N ALA A 127 14.69 -10.76 13.68
CA ALA A 127 16.06 -10.89 13.19
C ALA A 127 17.06 -11.21 14.31
N GLY A 128 16.64 -11.13 15.59
CA GLY A 128 17.50 -11.40 16.75
C GLY A 128 18.35 -10.21 17.21
N LEU A 129 18.10 -9.00 16.69
CA LEU A 129 18.86 -7.80 17.09
C LEU A 129 18.40 -7.23 18.44
N ILE A 130 17.11 -7.35 18.76
CA ILE A 130 16.52 -6.84 20.01
C ILE A 130 15.73 -7.93 20.75
N ASP A 131 15.53 -7.75 22.06
CA ASP A 131 14.77 -8.69 22.90
C ASP A 131 13.32 -8.84 22.39
N SER A 132 12.85 -10.08 22.35
CA SER A 132 11.52 -10.44 21.85
C SER A 132 10.41 -10.28 22.91
N ARG A 133 10.76 -9.92 24.15
CA ARG A 133 9.83 -9.75 25.28
C ARG A 133 8.61 -8.88 24.95
N HIS A 134 8.81 -7.78 24.22
CA HIS A 134 7.73 -6.85 23.85
C HIS A 134 7.14 -7.11 22.46
N SER A 135 7.65 -8.10 21.71
CA SER A 135 7.28 -8.35 20.32
C SER A 135 5.79 -8.68 20.17
N SER A 136 5.20 -9.42 21.11
CA SER A 136 3.76 -9.74 21.08
C SER A 136 2.90 -8.49 21.29
N SER A 137 3.27 -7.60 22.22
CA SER A 137 2.54 -6.34 22.45
C SER A 137 2.65 -5.42 21.24
N LEU A 138 3.86 -5.25 20.69
CA LEU A 138 4.10 -4.45 19.48
C LEU A 138 3.33 -5.00 18.28
N GLN A 139 3.27 -6.33 18.10
CA GLN A 139 2.47 -6.94 17.04
C GLN A 139 0.98 -6.63 17.19
N LYS A 140 0.42 -6.67 18.41
CA LYS A 140 -0.99 -6.33 18.66
C LYS A 140 -1.28 -4.85 18.37
N ILE A 141 -0.42 -3.94 18.82
CA ILE A 141 -0.56 -2.50 18.55
C ILE A 141 -0.47 -2.25 17.03
N SER A 142 0.51 -2.87 16.37
CA SER A 142 0.71 -2.79 14.93
C SER A 142 -0.53 -3.29 14.16
N ALA A 143 -1.12 -4.42 14.56
CA ALA A 143 -2.33 -4.96 13.93
C ALA A 143 -3.55 -4.04 14.11
N TRP A 144 -3.73 -3.43 15.29
CA TRP A 144 -4.78 -2.44 15.53
C TRP A 144 -4.60 -1.17 14.69
N ALA A 145 -3.36 -0.69 14.58
CA ALA A 145 -3.02 0.46 13.74
C ALA A 145 -3.29 0.16 12.26
N GLU A 146 -2.88 -1.02 11.78
CA GLU A 146 -3.09 -1.49 10.41
C GLU A 146 -4.59 -1.61 10.08
N PHE A 147 -5.37 -2.25 10.95
CA PHE A 147 -6.81 -2.41 10.77
C PHE A 147 -7.53 -1.05 10.71
N THR A 148 -7.18 -0.14 11.62
CA THR A 148 -7.73 1.23 11.66
C THR A 148 -7.35 2.01 10.39
N GLY A 149 -6.11 1.87 9.93
CA GLY A 149 -5.63 2.44 8.67
C GLY A 149 -6.45 1.96 7.47
N TYR A 150 -6.69 0.65 7.35
CA TYR A 150 -7.51 0.10 6.26
C TYR A 150 -8.95 0.62 6.28
N PHE A 151 -9.56 0.77 7.46
CA PHE A 151 -10.90 1.36 7.55
C PHE A 151 -10.94 2.78 6.97
N GLY A 152 -9.99 3.64 7.34
CA GLY A 152 -9.86 4.98 6.77
C GLY A 152 -9.59 4.96 5.26
N SER A 153 -8.68 4.09 4.82
CA SER A 153 -8.29 3.94 3.41
C SER A 153 -9.45 3.51 2.52
N ILE A 154 -10.27 2.55 2.97
CA ILE A 154 -11.49 2.10 2.28
C ILE A 154 -12.48 3.26 2.19
N ALA A 155 -12.72 3.99 3.28
CA ALA A 155 -13.65 5.11 3.29
C ALA A 155 -13.24 6.21 2.29
N LEU A 156 -11.94 6.56 2.23
CA LEU A 156 -11.41 7.50 1.24
C LEU A 156 -11.59 6.97 -0.19
N LYS A 157 -11.22 5.70 -0.44
CA LYS A 157 -11.32 5.09 -1.77
C LYS A 157 -12.76 4.99 -2.27
N ILE A 158 -13.74 4.76 -1.40
CA ILE A 158 -15.17 4.78 -1.75
C ILE A 158 -15.61 6.19 -2.16
N ARG A 159 -15.15 7.23 -1.47
CA ARG A 159 -15.45 8.63 -1.85
C ARG A 159 -14.83 8.98 -3.20
N ASP A 160 -13.57 8.61 -3.42
CA ASP A 160 -12.91 8.79 -4.71
C ASP A 160 -13.64 8.05 -5.84
N LEU A 161 -14.09 6.82 -5.57
CA LEU A 161 -14.83 6.03 -6.54
C LEU A 161 -16.13 6.75 -6.96
N LYS A 162 -16.86 7.32 -6.01
CA LYS A 162 -18.06 8.12 -6.31
C LYS A 162 -17.73 9.37 -7.14
N LYS A 163 -16.61 10.04 -6.88
CA LYS A 163 -16.15 11.18 -7.69
C LYS A 163 -15.87 10.76 -9.14
N ILE A 164 -15.17 9.63 -9.32
CA ILE A 164 -14.89 9.05 -10.66
C ILE A 164 -16.19 8.69 -11.38
N GLU A 165 -17.15 8.05 -10.71
CA GLU A 165 -18.44 7.69 -11.31
C GLU A 165 -19.25 8.92 -11.75
N GLN A 166 -19.17 10.02 -10.99
CA GLN A 166 -19.78 11.30 -11.37
C GLN A 166 -19.09 11.94 -12.58
N GLU A 167 -17.75 11.89 -12.64
CA GLU A 167 -16.97 12.36 -13.78
C GLU A 167 -17.30 11.56 -15.05
N GLU A 168 -17.39 10.23 -14.96
CA GLU A 168 -17.82 9.35 -16.06
C GLU A 168 -19.22 9.70 -16.56
N ALA A 169 -20.19 9.91 -15.67
CA ALA A 169 -21.56 10.26 -16.05
C ALA A 169 -21.64 11.61 -16.80
N ARG A 170 -20.85 12.60 -16.35
CA ARG A 170 -20.74 13.91 -17.02
C ARG A 170 -20.09 13.78 -18.39
N LEU A 171 -19.02 13.02 -18.49
CA LEU A 171 -18.31 12.82 -19.75
C LEU A 171 -19.17 12.04 -20.76
N LYS A 172 -19.89 11.02 -20.31
CA LYS A 172 -20.84 10.27 -21.13
C LYS A 172 -21.92 11.18 -21.72
N SER A 173 -22.47 12.08 -20.89
CA SER A 173 -23.47 13.07 -21.34
C SER A 173 -22.89 14.03 -22.39
N ARG A 174 -21.62 14.46 -22.21
CA ARG A 174 -20.92 15.30 -23.20
C ARG A 174 -20.74 14.58 -24.54
N ILE A 175 -20.34 13.31 -24.53
CA ILE A 175 -20.17 12.49 -25.74
C ILE A 175 -21.51 12.33 -26.47
N GLU A 176 -22.59 12.09 -25.74
CA GLU A 176 -23.94 11.95 -26.32
C GLU A 176 -24.39 13.24 -27.01
N ILE A 177 -24.19 14.41 -26.37
CA ILE A 177 -24.49 15.72 -26.95
C ILE A 177 -23.63 15.98 -28.20
N ALA A 178 -22.32 15.70 -28.15
CA ALA A 178 -21.43 15.87 -29.30
C ALA A 178 -21.83 14.96 -30.47
N THR A 179 -22.26 13.73 -30.17
CA THR A 179 -22.76 12.78 -31.16
C THR A 179 -24.03 13.29 -31.83
N MET A 180 -24.99 13.84 -31.05
CA MET A 180 -26.20 14.47 -31.59
C MET A 180 -25.90 15.70 -32.47
N ARG A 181 -24.81 16.42 -32.18
CA ARG A 181 -24.37 17.61 -32.93
C ARG A 181 -23.45 17.30 -34.12
N GLY A 182 -23.05 16.04 -34.30
CA GLY A 182 -22.08 15.64 -35.33
C GLY A 182 -20.67 16.19 -35.08
N GLU A 183 -20.34 16.54 -33.84
CA GLU A 183 -19.03 17.06 -33.45
C GLU A 183 -18.01 15.91 -33.21
N GLU A 184 -16.72 16.19 -33.39
CA GLU A 184 -15.67 15.20 -33.14
C GLU A 184 -15.50 14.94 -31.63
N TYR A 185 -15.78 13.71 -31.18
CA TYR A 185 -15.70 13.31 -29.76
C TYR A 185 -14.55 12.35 -29.43
N LYS A 186 -13.59 12.16 -30.35
CA LYS A 186 -12.50 11.18 -30.19
C LYS A 186 -11.67 11.39 -28.92
N LYS A 187 -11.45 12.66 -28.53
CA LYS A 187 -10.74 13.01 -27.28
C LYS A 187 -11.52 12.57 -26.04
N ASP A 188 -12.83 12.86 -26.02
CA ASP A 188 -13.71 12.52 -24.90
C ASP A 188 -13.86 10.98 -24.79
N ALA A 189 -13.89 10.24 -25.91
CA ALA A 189 -13.90 8.78 -25.90
C ALA A 189 -12.60 8.19 -25.30
N LEU A 190 -11.43 8.75 -25.60
CA LEU A 190 -10.17 8.34 -24.99
C LEU A 190 -10.11 8.68 -23.50
N GLU A 191 -10.68 9.82 -23.09
CA GLU A 191 -10.80 10.18 -21.69
C GLU A 191 -11.74 9.24 -20.93
N MET A 192 -12.84 8.81 -21.56
CA MET A 192 -13.76 7.82 -20.99
C MET A 192 -13.05 6.50 -20.71
N GLN A 193 -12.27 5.97 -21.66
CA GLN A 193 -11.48 4.75 -21.44
C GLN A 193 -10.51 4.90 -20.26
N LYS A 194 -9.87 6.07 -20.11
CA LYS A 194 -8.98 6.34 -18.96
C LYS A 194 -9.74 6.35 -17.64
N LEU A 195 -10.94 6.92 -17.60
CA LEU A 195 -11.78 6.92 -16.40
C LEU A 195 -12.25 5.51 -16.04
N GLU A 196 -12.64 4.70 -17.03
CA GLU A 196 -13.05 3.30 -16.80
C GLU A 196 -11.92 2.46 -16.19
N LEU A 197 -10.70 2.63 -16.70
CA LEU A 197 -9.51 1.99 -16.13
C LEU A 197 -9.24 2.50 -14.71
N LYS A 198 -9.31 3.82 -14.46
CA LYS A 198 -9.16 4.38 -13.10
C LYS A 198 -10.22 3.83 -12.14
N ARG A 199 -11.47 3.70 -12.57
CA ARG A 199 -12.57 3.12 -11.80
C ARG A 199 -12.29 1.67 -11.44
N LEU A 200 -11.85 0.86 -12.41
CA LEU A 200 -11.46 -0.53 -12.18
C LEU A 200 -10.31 -0.61 -11.15
N MET A 201 -9.27 0.20 -11.31
CA MET A 201 -8.13 0.23 -10.38
C MET A 201 -8.55 0.65 -8.96
N LYS A 202 -9.50 1.58 -8.84
CA LYS A 202 -10.02 2.01 -7.54
C LYS A 202 -10.85 0.90 -6.89
N LYS A 203 -11.73 0.20 -7.63
CA LYS A 203 -12.48 -0.97 -7.15
C LYS A 203 -11.55 -2.09 -6.68
N LEU A 204 -10.53 -2.43 -7.48
CA LEU A 204 -9.51 -3.41 -7.09
C LEU A 204 -8.77 -3.00 -5.82
N SER A 205 -8.44 -1.71 -5.67
CA SER A 205 -7.79 -1.19 -4.46
C SER A 205 -8.67 -1.32 -3.22
N ILE A 206 -9.98 -1.15 -3.33
CA ILE A 206 -10.93 -1.38 -2.22
C ILE A 206 -10.94 -2.86 -1.84
N VAL A 207 -11.05 -3.77 -2.82
CA VAL A 207 -11.01 -5.23 -2.58
C VAL A 207 -9.70 -5.65 -1.91
N GLN A 208 -8.58 -5.07 -2.35
CA GLN A 208 -7.27 -5.30 -1.77
C GLN A 208 -7.24 -4.91 -0.28
N ASP A 209 -7.69 -3.70 0.06
CA ASP A 209 -7.75 -3.23 1.45
C ASP A 209 -8.69 -4.06 2.32
N PHE A 210 -9.81 -4.54 1.77
CA PHE A 210 -10.70 -5.45 2.51
C PHE A 210 -10.00 -6.78 2.81
N ALA A 211 -9.29 -7.35 1.84
CA ALA A 211 -8.53 -8.58 2.03
C ALA A 211 -7.38 -8.41 3.04
N ASP A 212 -6.67 -7.29 2.98
CA ASP A 212 -5.61 -6.99 3.95
C ASP A 212 -6.18 -6.64 5.35
N GLY A 213 -7.30 -5.92 5.41
CA GLY A 213 -8.03 -5.63 6.65
C GLY A 213 -8.58 -6.89 7.33
N LEU A 214 -9.02 -7.88 6.56
CA LEU A 214 -9.41 -9.19 7.09
C LEU A 214 -8.23 -9.89 7.79
N MET A 215 -7.03 -9.81 7.22
CA MET A 215 -5.82 -10.36 7.83
C MET A 215 -5.43 -9.60 9.10
N ALA A 216 -5.42 -8.26 9.06
CA ALA A 216 -5.14 -7.44 10.24
C ALA A 216 -6.14 -7.71 11.38
N PHE A 217 -7.42 -7.88 11.04
CA PHE A 217 -8.45 -8.29 12.00
C PHE A 217 -8.21 -9.68 12.59
N ALA A 218 -7.77 -10.64 11.78
CA ALA A 218 -7.42 -11.97 12.28
C ALA A 218 -6.21 -11.90 13.23
N ASP A 219 -5.22 -11.06 12.96
CA ASP A 219 -4.07 -10.83 13.84
C ASP A 219 -4.50 -10.18 15.17
N ILE A 220 -5.46 -9.25 15.17
CA ILE A 220 -6.05 -8.67 16.39
C ILE A 220 -6.70 -9.74 17.26
N ARG A 221 -7.36 -10.72 16.66
CA ARG A 221 -8.04 -11.81 17.38
C ARG A 221 -7.13 -12.95 17.79
N ASP A 222 -5.81 -12.82 17.62
CA ASP A 222 -4.84 -13.90 17.81
C ASP A 222 -5.21 -15.15 16.99
N GLY A 223 -5.82 -14.98 15.81
CA GLY A 223 -6.28 -16.07 14.95
C GLY A 223 -7.49 -16.86 15.46
N LYS A 224 -8.23 -16.35 16.44
CA LYS A 224 -9.41 -17.03 17.02
C LYS A 224 -10.71 -16.69 16.28
N GLY A 225 -11.41 -17.73 15.82
CA GLY A 225 -12.78 -17.65 15.27
C GLY A 225 -12.93 -18.24 13.86
N LEU A 226 -14.17 -18.39 13.39
CA LEU A 226 -14.49 -18.98 12.08
C LEU A 226 -13.94 -18.18 10.89
N ILE A 227 -13.81 -16.87 11.06
CA ILE A 227 -13.28 -15.93 10.05
C ILE A 227 -11.74 -16.03 9.96
N SER A 228 -11.09 -16.71 10.91
CA SER A 228 -9.64 -16.90 10.96
C SER A 228 -9.20 -18.23 10.34
N SER A 229 -10.01 -18.83 9.46
CA SER A 229 -9.63 -20.09 8.83
C SER A 229 -8.31 -19.91 8.04
N PRO A 230 -7.29 -20.76 8.25
CA PRO A 230 -5.97 -20.54 7.66
C PRO A 230 -5.98 -20.47 6.13
N LEU A 231 -6.90 -21.19 5.48
CA LEU A 231 -7.06 -21.17 4.02
C LEU A 231 -7.64 -19.84 3.55
N LEU A 232 -8.70 -19.34 4.21
CA LEU A 232 -9.32 -18.05 3.87
C LEU A 232 -8.30 -16.91 3.99
N LEU A 233 -7.54 -16.87 5.09
CA LEU A 233 -6.51 -15.85 5.30
C LEU A 233 -5.39 -15.96 4.26
N ALA A 234 -4.99 -17.18 3.90
CA ALA A 234 -3.98 -17.37 2.88
C ALA A 234 -4.47 -16.97 1.48
N SER A 235 -5.73 -17.28 1.14
CA SER A 235 -6.36 -16.84 -0.10
C SER A 235 -6.56 -15.33 -0.16
N ALA A 236 -6.98 -14.69 0.94
CA ALA A 236 -7.08 -13.23 1.04
C ALA A 236 -5.71 -12.57 0.85
N GLY A 237 -4.67 -13.10 1.51
CA GLY A 237 -3.31 -12.62 1.37
C GLY A 237 -2.73 -12.79 -0.04
N LEU A 238 -3.08 -13.88 -0.74
CA LEU A 238 -2.68 -14.08 -2.14
C LEU A 238 -3.44 -13.13 -3.08
N LEU A 239 -4.76 -12.99 -2.90
CA LEU A 239 -5.59 -12.10 -3.70
C LEU A 239 -5.10 -10.65 -3.61
N SER A 240 -4.87 -10.14 -2.39
CA SER A 240 -4.35 -8.79 -2.19
C SER A 240 -2.95 -8.61 -2.79
N ALA A 241 -2.11 -9.64 -2.76
CA ALA A 241 -0.79 -9.62 -3.40
C ALA A 241 -0.89 -9.52 -4.92
N LEU A 242 -1.74 -10.33 -5.56
CA LEU A 242 -1.93 -10.33 -7.00
C LEU A 242 -2.49 -8.98 -7.50
N ILE A 243 -3.49 -8.45 -6.81
CA ILE A 243 -4.04 -7.12 -7.11
C ILE A 243 -2.96 -6.04 -6.99
N SER A 244 -2.19 -6.07 -5.89
CA SER A 244 -1.14 -5.08 -5.66
C SER A 244 -0.02 -5.17 -6.70
N THR A 245 0.36 -6.38 -7.13
CA THR A 245 1.36 -6.58 -8.19
C THR A 245 0.85 -6.05 -9.52
N HIS A 246 -0.39 -6.34 -9.89
CA HIS A 246 -0.99 -5.85 -11.14
C HIS A 246 -1.01 -4.32 -11.19
N LYS A 247 -1.42 -3.66 -10.09
CA LYS A 247 -1.41 -2.20 -9.97
C LYS A 247 -0.01 -1.61 -10.11
N ASN A 248 0.97 -2.19 -9.42
CA ASN A 248 2.35 -1.72 -9.50
C ASN A 248 2.93 -1.92 -10.90
N TRP A 249 2.64 -3.06 -11.54
CA TRP A 249 3.11 -3.37 -12.89
C TRP A 249 2.60 -2.37 -13.94
N LEU A 250 1.33 -1.97 -13.85
CA LEU A 250 0.75 -0.97 -14.75
C LEU A 250 1.26 0.47 -14.50
N SER A 251 1.90 0.71 -13.35
CA SER A 251 2.44 2.01 -12.97
C SER A 251 3.93 2.15 -13.33
N CYS A 252 4.59 1.06 -13.74
CA CYS A 252 5.98 1.03 -14.22
C CYS A 252 6.04 1.34 -15.72
#